data_AF-A0A3D4JH21-F1
#
_entry.id   AF-A0A3D4JH21-F1
#
_cell.length_a   1.000
_cell.length_b   1.000
_cell.length_c   1.000
_cell.angle_alpha   90.00
_cell.angle_beta   90.00
_cell.angle_gamma   90.00
#
_symmetry.space_group_name_H-M   'P 1'
#
loop_
_entity.id
_entity.type
_entity.pdbx_description
1 polymer ?
#
loop_
_entity_poly.entity_id
_entity_poly.type
_entity_poly.pdbx_seq_one_letter_code
_entity_poly.pdbx_strand_id
1 'polypeptide(L)'
;NSVNGIREFAHARGGDVTYIPVMLPDMRVDASQLNVELSKPSQTGHNLFAYPAQSNFSSVKHPLEWIELAHSHGWDVLLDAAAFVPTSKLDLSKVKPDFVPISFYKIFGYPTGLGALIARKSALAKLHRPWFAGGTITVASVQGDKYYLADGAPAFEDGTLDYLNIPAIEIGLKHIESIGYDVISERVKTLTGWLLDNLTAMKHSTGEPLVRLFGPKTTEDRGGAVTVNFYDKNGKALDHRFIESEANKVNISLRTGCFCNPGAGEIALGISRVELDVCFTSPDHHDKMTIDDFRLCIDGKSSGAVRISVGMVTNFNDVQAVLSFARGLLS
;
A
#
# COMPACT_ATOMS: atom_id res chain seq x y z
N ASN A 1 -0.75 1.60 -5.70
CA ASN A 1 -1.48 1.83 -6.96
C ASN A 1 -2.52 2.94 -6.88
N SER A 2 -3.37 3.01 -5.86
CA SER A 2 -4.43 4.03 -5.84
C SER A 2 -3.88 5.46 -5.88
N VAL A 3 -2.85 5.77 -5.07
CA VAL A 3 -2.17 7.08 -5.11
C VAL A 3 -1.50 7.33 -6.47
N ASN A 4 -0.85 6.30 -7.04
CA ASN A 4 -0.27 6.38 -8.39
C ASN A 4 -1.31 6.74 -9.46
N GLY A 5 -2.55 6.25 -9.35
CA GLY A 5 -3.61 6.62 -10.29
C GLY A 5 -4.16 8.03 -10.07
N ILE A 6 -4.17 8.53 -8.83
CA ILE A 6 -4.67 9.89 -8.50
C ILE A 6 -3.85 10.97 -9.22
N ARG A 7 -2.55 10.74 -9.47
CA ARG A 7 -1.68 11.70 -10.16
C ARG A 7 -2.17 12.07 -11.57
N GLU A 8 -2.92 11.18 -12.22
CA GLU A 8 -3.44 11.44 -13.57
C GLU A 8 -4.45 12.59 -13.56
N PHE A 9 -5.16 12.81 -12.43
CA PHE A 9 -6.00 14.00 -12.25
C PHE A 9 -5.17 15.29 -12.18
N ALA A 10 -3.97 15.24 -11.59
CA ALA A 10 -3.04 16.37 -11.60
C ALA A 10 -2.53 16.63 -13.02
N HIS A 11 -2.02 15.60 -13.70
CA HIS A 11 -1.54 15.72 -15.09
C HIS A 11 -2.61 16.26 -16.04
N ALA A 12 -3.83 15.75 -15.97
CA ALA A 12 -4.96 16.20 -16.80
C ALA A 12 -5.33 17.68 -16.58
N ARG A 13 -4.89 18.28 -15.47
CA ARG A 13 -5.12 19.69 -15.12
C ARG A 13 -3.84 20.54 -15.18
N GLY A 14 -2.74 19.98 -15.71
CA GLY A 14 -1.44 20.66 -15.80
C GLY A 14 -0.73 20.84 -14.45
N GLY A 15 -1.08 20.03 -13.44
CA GLY A 15 -0.40 20.00 -12.15
C GLY A 15 0.88 19.16 -12.19
N ASP A 16 1.88 19.61 -11.43
CA ASP A 16 3.15 18.92 -11.26
C ASP A 16 3.03 17.75 -10.27
N VAL A 17 3.81 16.70 -10.49
CA VAL A 17 3.85 15.50 -9.64
C VAL A 17 5.30 15.09 -9.40
N THR A 18 5.66 14.96 -8.12
CA THR A 18 6.99 14.50 -7.70
C THR A 18 6.85 13.24 -6.85
N TYR A 19 7.66 12.22 -7.14
CA TYR A 19 7.83 11.06 -6.26
C TYR A 19 9.03 11.25 -5.34
N ILE A 20 8.85 10.94 -4.07
CA ILE A 20 9.96 10.83 -3.12
C ILE A 20 10.41 9.36 -3.12
N PRO A 21 11.70 9.08 -3.41
CA PRO A 21 12.19 7.71 -3.49
C PRO A 21 12.26 7.06 -2.10
N VAL A 22 12.19 5.73 -2.12
CA VAL A 22 12.57 4.89 -0.99
C VAL A 22 13.97 4.34 -1.20
N MET A 23 14.70 4.16 -0.11
CA MET A 23 16.11 3.78 -0.12
C MET A 23 16.29 2.33 0.29
N LEU A 24 17.03 1.56 -0.51
CA LEU A 24 17.47 0.22 -0.12
C LEU A 24 18.48 0.27 1.02
N PRO A 25 18.57 -0.79 1.86
CA PRO A 25 17.73 -2.00 1.84
C PRO A 25 16.42 -1.87 2.64
N ASP A 26 16.31 -0.87 3.52
CA ASP A 26 15.21 -0.76 4.48
C ASP A 26 13.92 -0.21 3.87
N MET A 27 13.96 0.24 2.61
CA MET A 27 12.83 0.76 1.84
C MET A 27 12.10 1.91 2.57
N ARG A 28 12.83 2.69 3.38
CA ARG A 28 12.35 3.92 4.01
C ARG A 28 12.52 5.08 3.04
N VAL A 29 11.64 6.07 3.15
CA VAL A 29 11.71 7.30 2.35
C VAL A 29 12.98 8.07 2.67
N ASP A 30 13.59 8.69 1.66
CA ASP A 30 14.65 9.68 1.88
C ASP A 30 14.07 10.94 2.55
N ALA A 31 14.30 11.08 3.85
CA ALA A 31 13.79 12.20 4.64
C ALA A 31 14.39 13.55 4.20
N SER A 32 15.61 13.56 3.68
CA SER A 32 16.25 14.80 3.22
C SER A 32 15.57 15.32 1.96
N GLN A 33 15.29 14.43 1.01
CA GLN A 33 14.55 14.76 -0.20
C GLN A 33 13.09 15.11 0.10
N LEU A 34 12.44 14.39 1.03
CA LEU A 34 11.10 14.74 1.48
C LEU A 34 11.02 16.19 1.99
N ASN A 35 11.94 16.58 2.87
CA ASN A 35 11.97 17.94 3.43
C ASN A 35 12.19 18.99 2.33
N VAL A 36 13.09 18.72 1.39
CA VAL A 36 13.35 19.62 0.26
C VAL A 36 12.10 19.81 -0.60
N GLU A 37 11.37 18.73 -0.92
CA GLU A 37 10.19 18.83 -1.77
C GLU A 37 8.99 19.44 -1.04
N LEU A 38 8.77 19.13 0.25
CA LEU A 38 7.73 19.79 1.05
C LEU A 38 7.97 21.29 1.18
N SER A 39 9.23 21.75 1.17
CA SER A 39 9.57 23.18 1.23
C SER A 39 9.25 23.98 -0.05
N LYS A 40 8.79 23.31 -1.12
CA LYS A 40 8.50 23.92 -2.43
C LYS A 40 7.00 23.81 -2.81
N PRO A 41 6.07 24.32 -2.00
CA PRO A 41 4.66 24.32 -2.37
C PRO A 41 4.41 25.26 -3.57
N SER A 42 3.46 24.90 -4.42
CA SER A 42 2.89 25.82 -5.40
C SER A 42 2.24 27.01 -4.68
N GLN A 43 2.57 28.22 -5.13
CA GLN A 43 2.04 29.47 -4.58
C GLN A 43 0.68 29.86 -5.18
N THR A 44 0.29 29.25 -6.30
CA THR A 44 -0.89 29.65 -7.09
C THR A 44 -1.96 28.56 -7.15
N GLY A 45 -1.75 27.41 -6.50
CA GLY A 45 -2.65 26.27 -6.55
C GLY A 45 -2.77 25.51 -5.23
N HIS A 46 -3.53 24.41 -5.26
CA HIS A 46 -3.62 23.48 -4.14
C HIS A 46 -2.46 22.49 -4.18
N ASN A 47 -1.92 22.18 -3.01
CA ASN A 47 -0.80 21.27 -2.83
C ASN A 47 -1.29 20.03 -2.07
N LEU A 48 -0.98 18.83 -2.57
CA LEU A 48 -1.39 17.58 -1.93
C LEU A 48 -0.18 16.69 -1.68
N PHE A 49 0.09 16.40 -0.40
CA PHE A 49 1.07 15.41 0.01
C PHE A 49 0.34 14.09 0.32
N ALA A 50 0.53 13.09 -0.53
CA ALA A 50 -0.11 11.78 -0.41
C ALA A 50 0.92 10.70 -0.05
N TYR A 51 0.74 10.02 1.08
CA TYR A 51 1.64 8.94 1.49
C TYR A 51 0.91 7.86 2.30
N PRO A 52 1.36 6.59 2.25
CA PRO A 52 0.76 5.55 3.06
C PRO A 52 1.26 5.61 4.49
N ALA A 53 0.37 5.52 5.48
CA ALA A 53 0.77 5.35 6.88
C ALA A 53 1.58 4.05 7.08
N GLN A 54 1.30 3.02 6.27
CA GLN A 54 2.11 1.80 6.20
C GLN A 54 2.23 1.32 4.75
N SER A 55 3.46 1.04 4.30
CA SER A 55 3.70 0.43 3.00
C SER A 55 3.09 -0.97 2.91
N ASN A 56 2.32 -1.25 1.86
CA ASN A 56 1.82 -2.60 1.59
C ASN A 56 2.89 -3.54 0.99
N PHE A 57 4.06 -2.99 0.65
CA PHE A 57 5.21 -3.70 0.08
C PHE A 57 6.25 -3.98 1.16
N SER A 58 6.89 -2.94 1.71
CA SER A 58 8.00 -3.09 2.67
C SER A 58 7.54 -3.21 4.13
N SER A 59 6.26 -2.98 4.39
CA SER A 59 5.68 -2.81 5.73
C SER A 59 6.23 -1.64 6.53
N VAL A 60 7.05 -0.75 5.96
CA VAL A 60 7.49 0.47 6.64
C VAL A 60 6.26 1.26 7.09
N LYS A 61 6.17 1.56 8.38
CA LYS A 61 5.26 2.54 8.94
C LYS A 61 5.92 3.89 8.79
N HIS A 62 5.29 4.78 8.02
CA HIS A 62 5.84 6.10 7.82
C HIS A 62 5.50 6.99 9.01
N PRO A 63 6.39 7.93 9.38
CA PRO A 63 6.15 8.84 10.48
C PRO A 63 4.86 9.65 10.27
N LEU A 64 4.05 9.75 11.32
CA LEU A 64 2.79 10.51 11.28
C LEU A 64 3.05 12.01 11.49
N GLU A 65 4.19 12.39 12.06
CA GLU A 65 4.63 13.78 12.19
C GLU A 65 4.82 14.49 10.85
N TRP A 66 4.95 13.76 9.74
CA TRP A 66 4.98 14.34 8.40
C TRP A 66 3.68 15.08 8.04
N ILE A 67 2.57 14.76 8.71
CA ILE A 67 1.30 15.46 8.53
C ILE A 67 1.46 16.93 8.90
N GLU A 68 1.92 17.21 10.12
CA GLU A 68 2.10 18.59 10.61
C GLU A 68 3.25 19.30 9.87
N LEU A 69 4.30 18.57 9.50
CA LEU A 69 5.38 19.11 8.66
C LEU A 69 4.84 19.60 7.31
N ALA A 70 4.04 18.80 6.61
CA ALA A 70 3.46 19.17 5.33
C ALA A 70 2.47 20.33 5.48
N HIS A 71 1.63 20.32 6.52
CA HIS A 71 0.74 21.44 6.85
C HIS A 71 1.50 22.75 7.07
N SER A 72 2.65 22.72 7.75
CA SER A 72 3.48 23.92 7.97
C SER A 72 3.99 24.57 6.68
N HIS A 73 4.04 23.81 5.59
CA HIS A 73 4.38 24.27 4.25
C HIS A 73 3.15 24.50 3.35
N GLY A 74 1.93 24.42 3.87
CA GLY A 74 0.71 24.70 3.11
C GLY A 74 0.23 23.55 2.21
N TRP A 75 0.62 22.31 2.51
CA TRP A 75 0.12 21.11 1.84
C TRP A 75 -1.11 20.55 2.54
N ASP A 76 -2.14 20.15 1.79
CA ASP A 76 -3.15 19.21 2.29
C ASP A 76 -2.54 17.79 2.33
N VAL A 77 -2.96 16.96 3.29
CA VAL A 77 -2.37 15.63 3.50
C VAL A 77 -3.38 14.51 3.27
N LEU A 78 -3.05 13.59 2.35
CA LEU A 78 -3.74 12.33 2.16
C LEU A 78 -2.91 11.20 2.78
N LEU A 79 -3.38 10.68 3.91
CA LEU A 79 -2.76 9.58 4.64
C LEU A 79 -3.45 8.26 4.26
N ASP A 80 -2.86 7.47 3.36
CA ASP A 80 -3.40 6.15 3.02
C ASP A 80 -3.21 5.17 4.19
N ALA A 81 -4.31 4.91 4.89
CA ALA A 81 -4.33 4.11 6.10
C ALA A 81 -4.70 2.65 5.83
N ALA A 82 -4.96 2.25 4.58
CA ALA A 82 -5.56 0.95 4.27
C ALA A 82 -4.70 -0.26 4.69
N ALA A 83 -3.38 -0.11 4.72
CA ALA A 83 -2.47 -1.15 5.24
C ALA A 83 -2.08 -0.95 6.71
N PHE A 84 -2.38 0.22 7.30
CA PHE A 84 -2.00 0.59 8.67
C PHE A 84 -3.06 0.18 9.69
N VAL A 85 -4.32 0.58 9.47
CA VAL A 85 -5.43 0.33 10.43
C VAL A 85 -5.82 -1.13 10.67
N PRO A 86 -5.43 -2.12 9.85
CA PRO A 86 -5.65 -3.52 10.21
C PRO A 86 -4.95 -3.96 11.50
N THR A 87 -3.79 -3.37 11.83
CA THR A 87 -2.95 -3.82 12.95
C THR A 87 -2.40 -2.70 13.80
N SER A 88 -2.71 -1.43 13.47
CA SER A 88 -2.24 -0.25 14.18
C SER A 88 -3.39 0.71 14.44
N LYS A 89 -3.43 1.29 15.64
CA LYS A 89 -4.43 2.31 15.98
C LYS A 89 -4.10 3.63 15.28
N LEU A 90 -5.05 4.18 14.53
CA LEU A 90 -4.97 5.54 14.00
C LEU A 90 -5.86 6.46 14.84
N ASP A 91 -5.25 7.39 15.57
CA ASP A 91 -5.97 8.33 16.44
C ASP A 91 -6.07 9.72 15.81
N LEU A 92 -7.20 9.97 15.13
CA LEU A 92 -7.48 11.25 14.47
C LEU A 92 -7.76 12.40 15.47
N SER A 93 -7.83 12.11 16.77
CA SER A 93 -7.81 13.16 17.80
C SER A 93 -6.40 13.75 17.97
N LYS A 94 -5.35 12.98 17.68
CA LYS A 94 -3.94 13.36 17.81
C LYS A 94 -3.33 13.84 16.50
N VAL A 95 -3.53 13.10 15.42
CA VAL A 95 -3.00 13.46 14.09
C VAL A 95 -4.12 13.97 13.20
N LYS A 96 -3.83 14.95 12.34
CA LYS A 96 -4.88 15.73 11.67
C LYS A 96 -4.84 15.70 10.13
N PRO A 97 -4.64 14.56 9.45
CA PRO A 97 -4.64 14.53 7.99
C PRO A 97 -5.98 15.02 7.41
N ASP A 98 -5.93 15.53 6.18
CA ASP A 98 -7.09 16.08 5.47
C ASP A 98 -7.96 15.00 4.84
N PHE A 99 -7.32 13.93 4.37
CA PHE A 99 -7.94 12.79 3.74
C PHE A 99 -7.36 11.47 4.26
N VAL A 100 -8.22 10.52 4.62
CA VAL A 100 -7.82 9.20 5.10
C VAL A 100 -8.67 8.12 4.43
N PRO A 101 -8.18 7.49 3.34
CA PRO A 101 -8.83 6.32 2.79
C PRO A 101 -8.56 5.08 3.64
N ILE A 102 -9.61 4.27 3.85
CA ILE A 102 -9.55 2.96 4.51
C ILE A 102 -10.36 1.91 3.74
N SER A 103 -10.03 0.64 3.95
CA SER A 103 -10.77 -0.50 3.40
C SER A 103 -11.14 -1.46 4.52
N PHE A 104 -12.45 -1.62 4.77
CA PHE A 104 -12.93 -2.38 5.94
C PHE A 104 -12.59 -3.88 5.87
N TYR A 105 -12.65 -4.48 4.68
CA TYR A 105 -12.26 -5.88 4.48
C TYR A 105 -10.81 -6.17 4.87
N LYS A 106 -9.91 -5.16 4.89
CA LYS A 106 -8.53 -5.35 5.35
C LYS A 106 -8.42 -5.38 6.87
N ILE A 107 -9.37 -4.78 7.58
CA ILE A 107 -9.38 -4.68 9.04
C ILE A 107 -9.92 -5.97 9.65
N PHE A 108 -11.06 -6.44 9.14
CA PHE A 108 -11.79 -7.57 9.73
C PHE A 108 -12.40 -8.54 8.69
N GLY A 109 -11.95 -8.50 7.43
CA GLY A 109 -12.25 -9.51 6.40
C GLY A 109 -13.55 -9.31 5.60
N TYR A 110 -14.62 -8.86 6.25
CA TYR A 110 -15.96 -8.68 5.66
C TYR A 110 -16.62 -7.41 6.22
N PRO A 111 -17.32 -6.58 5.44
CA PRO A 111 -17.74 -6.80 4.05
C PRO A 111 -16.68 -6.41 3.02
N THR A 112 -16.67 -7.15 1.90
CA THR A 112 -15.96 -6.74 0.68
C THR A 112 -16.78 -5.69 -0.06
N GLY A 113 -16.13 -4.88 -0.91
CA GLY A 113 -16.81 -3.82 -1.67
C GLY A 113 -17.02 -2.51 -0.91
N LEU A 114 -16.81 -2.49 0.41
CA LEU A 114 -16.93 -1.28 1.23
C LEU A 114 -15.57 -0.72 1.70
N GLY A 115 -15.47 0.60 1.63
CA GLY A 115 -14.38 1.40 2.17
C GLY A 115 -14.92 2.75 2.67
N ALA A 116 -14.03 3.60 3.16
CA ALA A 116 -14.39 4.97 3.51
C ALA A 116 -13.26 5.93 3.16
N LEU A 117 -13.64 7.14 2.76
CA LEU A 117 -12.75 8.29 2.73
C LEU A 117 -13.18 9.22 3.86
N ILE A 118 -12.37 9.27 4.93
CA ILE A 118 -12.57 10.25 5.98
C ILE A 118 -11.94 11.55 5.50
N ALA A 119 -12.74 12.60 5.35
CA ALA A 119 -12.28 13.90 4.90
C ALA A 119 -12.60 14.99 5.92
N ARG A 120 -11.67 15.91 6.15
CA ARG A 120 -11.97 17.13 6.92
C ARG A 120 -12.98 17.97 6.15
N LYS A 121 -13.90 18.62 6.86
CA LYS A 121 -14.89 19.52 6.24
C LYS A 121 -14.22 20.63 5.41
N SER A 122 -13.12 21.21 5.90
CA SER A 122 -12.34 22.22 5.19
C SER A 122 -11.71 21.69 3.90
N ALA A 123 -11.22 20.45 3.91
CA ALA A 123 -10.63 19.80 2.75
C ALA A 123 -11.70 19.39 1.73
N LEU A 124 -12.83 18.85 2.20
CA LEU A 124 -13.98 18.47 1.38
C LEU A 124 -14.56 19.69 0.64
N ALA A 125 -14.58 20.87 1.27
CA ALA A 125 -15.04 22.12 0.67
C ALA A 125 -14.17 22.62 -0.50
N LYS A 126 -12.92 22.13 -0.63
CA LYS A 126 -12.04 22.45 -1.77
C LYS A 126 -12.35 21.58 -2.99
N LEU A 127 -13.03 20.45 -2.79
CA LEU A 127 -13.28 19.48 -3.86
C LEU A 127 -14.44 19.93 -4.75
N HIS A 128 -14.16 20.01 -6.04
CA HIS A 128 -15.15 20.37 -7.06
C HIS A 128 -15.34 19.20 -8.01
N ARG A 129 -16.59 18.71 -8.12
CA ARG A 129 -16.96 17.65 -9.06
C ARG A 129 -17.55 18.26 -10.32
N PRO A 130 -17.09 17.88 -11.53
CA PRO A 130 -17.67 18.38 -12.77
C PRO A 130 -18.96 17.65 -13.20
N TRP A 131 -19.40 16.66 -12.43
CA TRP A 131 -20.65 15.92 -12.66
C TRP A 131 -21.40 15.68 -11.36
N PHE A 132 -22.65 15.25 -11.47
CA PHE A 132 -23.49 14.78 -10.37
C PHE A 132 -24.09 13.41 -10.68
N ALA A 133 -24.56 12.73 -9.64
CA ALA A 133 -25.29 11.47 -9.74
C ALA A 133 -26.56 11.52 -8.87
N GLY A 134 -27.44 10.52 -9.01
CA GLY A 134 -28.54 10.32 -8.06
C GLY A 134 -28.01 10.24 -6.63
N GLY A 135 -28.73 10.81 -5.66
CA GLY A 135 -28.29 10.88 -4.26
C GLY A 135 -27.34 12.05 -3.93
N THR A 136 -26.65 12.62 -4.92
CA THR A 136 -25.62 13.66 -4.70
C THR A 136 -26.11 15.11 -4.85
N ILE A 137 -27.38 15.29 -5.18
CA ILE A 137 -28.00 16.60 -5.47
C ILE A 137 -29.22 16.83 -4.58
N THR A 138 -29.50 18.10 -4.29
CA THR A 138 -30.78 18.53 -3.69
C THR A 138 -31.83 18.80 -4.76
N VAL A 139 -31.42 19.39 -5.88
CA VAL A 139 -32.29 19.66 -7.03
C VAL A 139 -31.47 19.69 -8.32
N ALA A 140 -32.06 19.22 -9.42
CA ALA A 140 -31.57 19.41 -10.77
C ALA A 140 -32.73 19.79 -11.68
N SER A 141 -32.49 20.74 -12.58
CA SER A 141 -33.46 21.21 -13.56
C SER A 141 -32.83 21.20 -14.95
N VAL A 142 -33.44 20.43 -15.85
CA VAL A 142 -33.05 20.41 -17.27
C VAL A 142 -33.47 21.70 -17.97
N GLN A 143 -34.68 22.20 -17.69
CA GLN A 143 -35.16 23.44 -18.29
C GLN A 143 -34.42 24.68 -17.76
N GLY A 144 -34.03 24.67 -16.49
CA GLY A 144 -33.25 25.74 -15.88
C GLY A 144 -31.74 25.62 -16.05
N ASP A 145 -31.27 24.57 -16.74
CA ASP A 145 -29.85 24.22 -16.95
C ASP A 145 -28.99 24.38 -15.68
N LYS A 146 -29.48 23.83 -14.57
CA LYS A 146 -28.85 24.02 -13.26
C LYS A 146 -29.09 22.87 -12.30
N TYR A 147 -28.11 22.60 -11.45
CA TYR A 147 -28.20 21.69 -10.33
C TYR A 147 -27.56 22.29 -9.07
N TYR A 148 -27.92 21.75 -7.92
CA TYR A 148 -27.26 22.03 -6.65
C TYR A 148 -26.90 20.70 -5.98
N LEU A 149 -25.63 20.54 -5.62
CA LEU A 149 -25.15 19.38 -4.89
C LEU A 149 -25.75 19.35 -3.48
N ALA A 150 -25.83 18.15 -2.91
CA ALA A 150 -26.02 17.96 -1.49
C ALA A 150 -24.81 18.51 -0.71
N ASP A 151 -24.99 18.75 0.59
CA ASP A 151 -23.89 19.20 1.45
C ASP A 151 -23.11 18.00 2.03
N GLY A 152 -21.79 18.13 2.15
CA GLY A 152 -20.96 17.16 2.85
C GLY A 152 -20.75 15.84 2.11
N ALA A 153 -20.70 14.72 2.86
CA ALA A 153 -20.41 13.39 2.32
C ALA A 153 -21.40 12.91 1.23
N PRO A 154 -22.73 13.13 1.36
CA PRO A 154 -23.69 12.74 0.33
C PRO A 154 -23.39 13.31 -1.06
N ALA A 155 -22.72 14.46 -1.16
CA ALA A 155 -22.29 15.05 -2.43
C ALA A 155 -21.28 14.18 -3.21
N PHE A 156 -20.71 13.17 -2.58
CA PHE A 156 -19.68 12.26 -3.10
C PHE A 156 -20.12 10.78 -3.09
N GLU A 157 -21.37 10.51 -2.71
CA GLU A 157 -21.95 9.17 -2.58
C GLU A 157 -22.89 8.90 -3.76
N ASP A 158 -22.32 8.40 -4.85
CA ASP A 158 -23.05 8.22 -6.11
C ASP A 158 -24.07 7.06 -6.01
N GLY A 159 -25.34 7.40 -6.21
CA GLY A 159 -26.42 6.43 -6.34
C GLY A 159 -26.82 5.75 -5.03
N THR A 160 -27.39 4.55 -5.17
CA THR A 160 -27.79 3.74 -4.02
C THR A 160 -26.55 3.13 -3.37
N LEU A 161 -26.28 3.53 -2.13
CA LEU A 161 -25.20 2.95 -1.34
C LEU A 161 -25.46 1.47 -1.01
N ASP A 162 -24.42 0.73 -0.63
CA ASP A 162 -24.53 -0.65 -0.18
C ASP A 162 -25.13 -0.75 1.24
N TYR A 163 -26.40 -0.36 1.35
CA TYR A 163 -27.14 -0.25 2.60
C TYR A 163 -27.30 -1.59 3.32
N LEU A 164 -27.17 -2.72 2.62
CA LEU A 164 -27.23 -4.06 3.20
C LEU A 164 -25.94 -4.43 3.92
N ASN A 165 -24.78 -4.07 3.37
CA ASN A 165 -23.49 -4.41 3.98
C ASN A 165 -22.96 -3.32 4.94
N ILE A 166 -23.38 -2.05 4.80
CA ILE A 166 -22.93 -0.95 5.69
C ILE A 166 -23.09 -1.29 7.19
N PRO A 167 -24.22 -1.86 7.66
CA PRO A 167 -24.38 -2.24 9.07
C PRO A 167 -23.33 -3.24 9.59
N ALA A 168 -22.77 -4.09 8.72
CA ALA A 168 -21.74 -5.06 9.11
C ALA A 168 -20.42 -4.39 9.53
N ILE A 169 -20.16 -3.15 9.09
CA ILE A 169 -18.98 -2.38 9.50
C ILE A 169 -18.98 -2.16 11.01
N GLU A 170 -20.14 -1.82 11.60
CA GLU A 170 -20.25 -1.59 13.05
C GLU A 170 -19.89 -2.86 13.84
N ILE A 171 -20.34 -4.03 13.36
CA ILE A 171 -20.03 -5.33 13.96
C ILE A 171 -18.51 -5.58 13.92
N GLY A 172 -17.88 -5.35 12.76
CA GLY A 172 -16.43 -5.49 12.60
C GLY A 172 -15.64 -4.55 13.49
N LEU A 173 -16.05 -3.29 13.61
CA LEU A 173 -15.40 -2.31 14.48
C LEU A 173 -15.53 -2.68 15.96
N LYS A 174 -16.72 -3.10 16.42
CA LYS A 174 -16.93 -3.60 17.78
C LYS A 174 -16.10 -4.84 18.07
N HIS A 175 -15.91 -5.72 17.10
CA HIS A 175 -15.04 -6.89 17.24
C HIS A 175 -13.59 -6.47 17.48
N ILE A 176 -13.05 -5.56 16.66
CA ILE A 176 -11.68 -5.03 16.85
C ILE A 176 -11.55 -4.30 18.20
N GLU A 177 -12.55 -3.50 18.58
CA GLU A 177 -12.58 -2.82 19.87
C GLU A 177 -12.57 -3.80 21.05
N SER A 178 -13.33 -4.91 20.96
CA SER A 178 -13.38 -5.94 22.01
C SER A 178 -12.06 -6.68 22.22
N ILE A 179 -11.21 -6.77 21.19
CA ILE A 179 -9.87 -7.36 21.27
C ILE A 179 -8.85 -6.31 21.74
N GLY A 180 -8.97 -5.08 21.24
CA GLY A 180 -8.06 -3.98 21.51
C GLY A 180 -6.85 -3.96 20.58
N TYR A 181 -6.53 -2.79 20.04
CA TYR A 181 -5.41 -2.60 19.12
C TYR A 181 -4.04 -2.91 19.74
N ASP A 182 -3.87 -2.71 21.05
CA ASP A 182 -2.61 -2.98 21.73
C ASP A 182 -2.28 -4.49 21.68
N VAL A 183 -3.28 -5.34 21.92
CA VAL A 183 -3.15 -6.81 21.83
C VAL A 183 -2.87 -7.24 20.39
N ILE A 184 -3.62 -6.70 19.43
CA ILE A 184 -3.44 -7.01 18.00
C ILE A 184 -2.03 -6.62 17.55
N SER A 185 -1.61 -5.39 17.85
CA SER A 185 -0.32 -4.85 17.45
C SER A 185 0.82 -5.65 18.06
N GLU A 186 0.77 -5.96 19.36
CA GLU A 186 1.82 -6.71 20.05
C GLU A 186 1.95 -8.14 19.51
N ARG A 187 0.82 -8.81 19.27
CA ARG A 187 0.82 -10.16 18.69
C ARG A 187 1.41 -10.17 17.28
N VAL A 188 0.98 -9.25 16.42
CA VAL A 188 1.49 -9.15 15.04
C VAL A 188 2.98 -8.83 15.08
N LYS A 189 3.41 -7.88 15.91
CA LYS A 189 4.83 -7.52 16.09
C LYS A 189 5.66 -8.74 16.51
N THR A 190 5.19 -9.51 17.48
CA THR A 190 5.87 -10.71 17.99
C THR A 190 6.03 -11.78 16.90
N LEU A 191 4.95 -12.12 16.20
CA LEU A 191 4.96 -13.11 15.13
C LEU A 191 5.82 -12.65 13.93
N THR A 192 5.77 -11.38 13.57
CA THR A 192 6.60 -10.80 12.51
C THR A 192 8.08 -10.80 12.89
N GLY A 193 8.43 -10.47 14.14
CA GLY A 193 9.80 -10.55 14.63
C GLY A 193 10.35 -11.97 14.54
N TRP A 194 9.59 -12.94 15.05
CA TRP A 194 9.97 -14.36 14.95
C TRP A 194 10.17 -14.82 13.50
N LEU A 195 9.27 -14.43 12.60
CA LEU A 195 9.37 -14.74 11.17
C LEU A 195 10.63 -14.11 10.55
N LEU A 196 10.90 -12.83 10.81
CA LEU A 196 12.06 -12.11 10.30
C LEU A 196 13.37 -12.77 10.75
N ASP A 197 13.52 -13.01 12.05
CA ASP A 197 14.74 -13.57 12.64
C ASP A 197 15.04 -14.95 12.05
N ASN A 198 14.04 -15.82 11.99
CA ASN A 198 14.23 -17.18 11.48
C ASN A 198 14.45 -17.21 9.97
N LEU A 199 13.70 -16.42 9.19
CA LEU A 199 13.79 -16.46 7.74
C LEU A 199 15.11 -15.85 7.25
N THR A 200 15.56 -14.75 7.84
CA THR A 200 16.82 -14.08 7.46
C THR A 200 18.08 -14.80 7.96
N ALA A 201 17.95 -15.68 8.96
CA ALA A 201 19.04 -16.55 9.42
C ALA A 201 19.29 -17.75 8.48
N MET A 202 18.35 -18.11 7.59
CA MET A 202 18.48 -19.27 6.72
C MET A 202 19.54 -19.06 5.63
N LYS A 203 20.49 -19.99 5.56
CA LYS A 203 21.56 -20.02 4.56
C LYS A 203 21.71 -21.43 3.99
N HIS A 204 22.00 -21.52 2.70
CA HIS A 204 22.40 -22.76 2.03
C HIS A 204 23.73 -23.26 2.60
N SER A 205 24.06 -24.52 2.31
CA SER A 205 25.34 -25.14 2.69
C SER A 205 26.56 -24.37 2.14
N THR A 206 26.37 -23.63 1.04
CA THR A 206 27.37 -22.74 0.40
C THR A 206 27.58 -21.43 1.17
N GLY A 207 26.74 -21.11 2.16
CA GLY A 207 26.75 -19.84 2.88
C GLY A 207 25.87 -18.75 2.26
N GLU A 208 25.36 -18.96 1.04
CA GLU A 208 24.42 -18.04 0.39
C GLU A 208 23.10 -17.95 1.17
N PRO A 209 22.55 -16.74 1.38
CA PRO A 209 21.27 -16.58 2.08
C PRO A 209 20.12 -17.14 1.26
N LEU A 210 19.19 -17.85 1.92
CA LEU A 210 17.98 -18.34 1.26
C LEU A 210 17.09 -17.20 0.78
N VAL A 211 17.02 -16.11 1.55
CA VAL A 211 16.16 -14.96 1.23
C VAL A 211 16.93 -13.66 1.20
N ARG A 212 16.46 -12.72 0.36
CA ARG A 212 16.77 -11.30 0.49
C ARG A 212 15.50 -10.54 0.85
N LEU A 213 15.57 -9.79 1.96
CA LEU A 213 14.47 -9.02 2.52
C LEU A 213 14.37 -7.64 1.85
N PHE A 214 13.13 -7.20 1.62
CA PHE A 214 12.82 -5.82 1.24
C PHE A 214 12.04 -5.14 2.38
N GLY A 215 12.67 -4.16 3.03
CA GLY A 215 12.13 -3.47 4.20
C GLY A 215 12.98 -3.67 5.47
N PRO A 216 12.58 -3.06 6.60
CA PRO A 216 13.38 -3.04 7.83
C PRO A 216 13.65 -4.43 8.39
N LYS A 217 14.88 -4.74 8.79
CA LYS A 217 15.22 -6.05 9.36
C LYS A 217 14.60 -6.32 10.74
N THR A 218 14.19 -5.26 11.43
CA THR A 218 13.58 -5.31 12.77
C THR A 218 12.09 -5.00 12.70
N THR A 219 11.43 -5.08 13.86
CA THR A 219 10.01 -4.72 14.01
C THR A 219 9.79 -3.23 14.29
N GLU A 220 10.85 -2.43 14.29
CA GLU A 220 10.80 -0.98 14.50
C GLU A 220 10.17 -0.29 13.29
N ASP A 221 9.11 0.48 13.53
CA ASP A 221 8.23 1.08 12.52
C ASP A 221 7.92 0.14 11.35
N ARG A 222 7.57 -1.11 11.68
CA ARG A 222 7.23 -2.14 10.70
C ARG A 222 5.87 -2.74 10.98
N GLY A 223 5.07 -2.91 9.94
CA GLY A 223 3.84 -3.69 9.92
C GLY A 223 4.06 -5.20 9.83
N GLY A 224 2.96 -5.94 9.73
CA GLY A 224 2.95 -7.40 9.83
C GLY A 224 3.45 -8.18 8.61
N ALA A 225 3.72 -7.53 7.47
CA ALA A 225 4.14 -8.25 6.26
C ALA A 225 5.66 -8.31 6.09
N VAL A 226 6.15 -9.44 5.57
CA VAL A 226 7.56 -9.75 5.26
C VAL A 226 7.67 -10.04 3.77
N THR A 227 8.35 -9.15 3.05
CA THR A 227 8.52 -9.23 1.59
C THR A 227 9.93 -9.64 1.26
N VAL A 228 10.08 -10.74 0.52
CA VAL A 228 11.35 -11.38 0.22
C VAL A 228 11.41 -11.91 -1.20
N ASN A 229 12.63 -12.07 -1.71
CA ASN A 229 12.92 -13.00 -2.80
C ASN A 229 13.69 -14.20 -2.26
N PHE A 230 13.43 -15.39 -2.80
CA PHE A 230 14.14 -16.61 -2.47
C PHE A 230 15.26 -16.87 -3.49
N TYR A 231 16.35 -17.49 -3.05
CA TYR A 231 17.54 -17.75 -3.85
C TYR A 231 17.98 -19.21 -3.69
N ASP A 232 18.57 -19.79 -4.73
CA ASP A 232 19.22 -21.10 -4.66
C ASP A 232 20.65 -21.03 -4.07
N LYS A 233 21.29 -22.19 -3.89
CA LYS A 233 22.65 -22.29 -3.35
C LYS A 233 23.73 -21.58 -4.17
N ASN A 234 23.44 -21.24 -5.43
CA ASN A 234 24.33 -20.52 -6.34
C ASN A 234 24.02 -19.00 -6.36
N GLY A 235 23.10 -18.52 -5.52
CA GLY A 235 22.69 -17.12 -5.48
C GLY A 235 21.78 -16.71 -6.63
N LYS A 236 21.18 -17.66 -7.36
CA LYS A 236 20.19 -17.37 -8.41
C LYS A 236 18.81 -17.23 -7.80
N ALA A 237 18.11 -16.15 -8.16
CA ALA A 237 16.74 -15.92 -7.69
C ALA A 237 15.79 -17.01 -8.18
N LEU A 238 14.98 -17.55 -7.27
CA LEU A 238 13.88 -18.44 -7.58
C LEU A 238 12.67 -17.60 -8.01
N ASP A 239 11.96 -18.04 -9.05
CA ASP A 239 10.74 -17.36 -9.52
C ASP A 239 9.69 -17.36 -8.39
N HIS A 240 9.15 -16.19 -8.05
CA HIS A 240 8.12 -16.08 -7.02
C HIS A 240 6.88 -16.96 -7.31
N ARG A 241 6.55 -17.20 -8.59
CA ARG A 241 5.46 -18.10 -8.99
C ARG A 241 5.75 -19.56 -8.64
N PHE A 242 7.01 -19.97 -8.75
CA PHE A 242 7.43 -21.29 -8.30
C PHE A 242 7.26 -21.40 -6.78
N ILE A 243 7.72 -20.39 -6.02
CA ILE A 243 7.54 -20.36 -4.56
C ILE A 243 6.06 -20.43 -4.17
N GLU A 244 5.19 -19.67 -4.83
CA GLU A 244 3.74 -19.71 -4.61
C GLU A 244 3.15 -21.11 -4.90
N SER A 245 3.53 -21.71 -6.03
CA SER A 245 3.08 -23.04 -6.41
C SER A 245 3.49 -24.11 -5.39
N GLU A 246 4.76 -24.11 -4.96
CA GLU A 246 5.24 -25.07 -3.96
C GLU A 246 4.61 -24.84 -2.58
N ALA A 247 4.41 -23.58 -2.17
CA ALA A 247 3.72 -23.26 -0.92
C ALA A 247 2.26 -23.74 -0.94
N ASN A 248 1.55 -23.58 -2.07
CA ASN A 248 0.18 -24.03 -2.23
C ASN A 248 0.05 -25.56 -2.10
N LYS A 249 1.04 -26.35 -2.55
CA LYS A 249 1.04 -27.83 -2.38
C LYS A 249 1.03 -28.26 -0.91
N VAL A 250 1.51 -27.42 -0.01
CA VAL A 250 1.51 -27.65 1.44
C VAL A 250 0.50 -26.75 2.18
N ASN A 251 -0.53 -26.26 1.47
CA ASN A 251 -1.63 -25.45 1.99
C ASN A 251 -1.21 -24.11 2.62
N ILE A 252 -0.14 -23.50 2.11
CA ILE A 252 0.30 -22.16 2.51
C ILE A 252 -0.07 -21.16 1.42
N SER A 253 -0.97 -20.22 1.72
CA SER A 253 -1.33 -19.14 0.81
C SER A 253 -0.37 -17.96 0.98
N LEU A 254 0.45 -17.73 -0.05
CA LEU A 254 1.34 -16.58 -0.16
C LEU A 254 0.78 -15.60 -1.20
N ARG A 255 1.15 -14.31 -1.09
CA ARG A 255 0.92 -13.35 -2.16
C ARG A 255 2.21 -13.15 -2.93
N THR A 256 2.14 -13.15 -4.26
CA THR A 256 3.29 -12.83 -5.10
C THR A 256 2.99 -11.76 -6.15
N GLY A 257 4.05 -11.23 -6.77
CA GLY A 257 3.98 -10.20 -7.81
C GLY A 257 4.47 -8.82 -7.34
N CYS A 258 3.98 -7.75 -7.97
CA CYS A 258 4.36 -6.36 -7.65
C CYS A 258 3.54 -5.73 -6.50
N PHE A 259 2.58 -6.48 -5.93
CA PHE A 259 1.66 -6.05 -4.85
C PHE A 259 0.92 -4.73 -5.12
N CYS A 260 0.69 -4.39 -6.39
CA CYS A 260 0.11 -3.10 -6.75
C CYS A 260 0.94 -1.92 -6.20
N ASN A 261 2.26 -2.07 -6.16
CA ASN A 261 3.23 -1.06 -5.73
C ASN A 261 4.46 -1.09 -6.66
N PRO A 262 4.30 -0.64 -7.92
CA PRO A 262 5.33 -0.75 -8.95
C PRO A 262 6.60 0.01 -8.55
N GLY A 263 6.52 1.24 -8.04
CA GLY A 263 7.71 2.01 -7.67
C GLY A 263 8.57 1.34 -6.58
N ALA A 264 7.96 0.79 -5.53
CA ALA A 264 8.71 0.04 -4.52
C ALA A 264 9.27 -1.28 -5.10
N GLY A 265 8.52 -1.93 -6.00
CA GLY A 265 8.97 -3.13 -6.69
C GLY A 265 10.16 -2.88 -7.61
N GLU A 266 10.12 -1.83 -8.43
CA GLU A 266 11.18 -1.43 -9.34
C GLU A 266 12.49 -1.16 -8.60
N ILE A 267 12.43 -0.38 -7.51
CA ILE A 267 13.58 -0.11 -6.65
C ILE A 267 14.11 -1.40 -6.02
N ALA A 268 13.23 -2.22 -5.43
CA ALA A 268 13.60 -3.48 -4.79
C ALA A 268 14.26 -4.48 -5.76
N LEU A 269 13.82 -4.49 -7.02
CA LEU A 269 14.29 -5.42 -8.05
C LEU A 269 15.44 -4.83 -8.89
N GLY A 270 15.87 -3.60 -8.58
CA GLY A 270 16.94 -2.91 -9.29
C GLY A 270 16.58 -2.62 -10.75
N ILE A 271 15.30 -2.44 -11.05
CA ILE A 271 14.82 -2.08 -12.40
C ILE A 271 15.01 -0.57 -12.55
N SER A 272 15.94 -0.18 -13.41
CA SER A 272 16.30 1.23 -13.60
C SER A 272 15.31 1.95 -14.52
N ARG A 273 15.25 3.27 -14.38
CA ARG A 273 14.49 4.13 -15.29
C ARG A 273 14.87 3.91 -16.76
N VAL A 274 16.17 3.76 -17.04
CA VAL A 274 16.67 3.56 -18.42
C VAL A 274 16.13 2.25 -19.01
N GLU A 275 16.12 1.17 -18.24
CA GLU A 275 15.55 -0.11 -18.68
C GLU A 275 14.04 0.00 -18.94
N LEU A 276 13.31 0.69 -18.07
CA LEU A 276 11.88 0.92 -18.26
C LEU A 276 11.62 1.81 -19.49
N ASP A 277 12.39 2.88 -19.67
CA ASP A 277 12.23 3.79 -20.81
C ASP A 277 12.45 3.04 -22.14
N VAL A 278 13.49 2.21 -22.24
CA VAL A 278 13.72 1.33 -23.40
C VAL A 278 12.55 0.37 -23.59
N CYS A 279 12.04 -0.18 -22.49
CA CYS A 279 10.92 -1.11 -22.52
C CYS A 279 9.63 -0.49 -23.08
N PHE A 280 9.22 0.63 -22.50
CA PHE A 280 7.95 1.28 -22.83
C PHE A 280 7.98 2.01 -24.18
N THR A 281 9.17 2.23 -24.75
CA THR A 281 9.33 2.88 -26.06
C THR A 281 9.63 1.91 -27.20
N SER A 282 9.68 0.60 -26.93
CA SER A 282 9.92 -0.41 -27.95
C SER A 282 8.83 -0.38 -29.04
N PRO A 283 9.20 -0.36 -30.33
CA PRO A 283 8.24 -0.29 -31.44
C PRO A 283 7.26 -1.47 -31.48
N ASP A 284 7.64 -2.60 -30.88
CA ASP A 284 6.85 -3.84 -30.87
C ASP A 284 5.65 -3.80 -29.90
N HIS A 285 5.58 -2.78 -29.03
CA HIS A 285 4.47 -2.60 -28.08
C HIS A 285 3.44 -1.62 -28.64
N HIS A 286 2.53 -2.12 -29.48
CA HIS A 286 1.39 -1.36 -29.98
C HIS A 286 0.24 -1.35 -28.94
N ASP A 287 0.07 -0.22 -28.25
CA ASP A 287 -0.99 0.16 -27.31
C ASP A 287 -1.25 -0.76 -26.08
N LYS A 288 -0.67 -1.97 -26.05
CA LYS A 288 -0.84 -2.95 -24.96
C LYS A 288 0.47 -3.69 -24.73
N MET A 289 0.86 -3.80 -23.47
CA MET A 289 1.98 -4.61 -23.01
C MET A 289 1.46 -5.62 -21.98
N THR A 290 1.72 -6.91 -22.18
CA THR A 290 1.38 -7.94 -21.21
C THR A 290 2.40 -8.02 -20.08
N ILE A 291 2.06 -8.71 -18.99
CA ILE A 291 3.02 -8.97 -17.91
C ILE A 291 4.21 -9.78 -18.44
N ASP A 292 3.98 -10.74 -19.34
CA ASP A 292 5.06 -11.56 -19.91
C ASP A 292 5.97 -10.74 -20.83
N ASP A 293 5.42 -9.81 -21.61
CA ASP A 293 6.22 -8.85 -22.39
C ASP A 293 7.12 -8.00 -21.49
N PHE A 294 6.55 -7.45 -20.40
CA PHE A 294 7.32 -6.68 -19.42
C PHE A 294 8.42 -7.51 -18.76
N ARG A 295 8.18 -8.81 -18.52
CA ARG A 295 9.19 -9.74 -17.96
C ARG A 295 10.35 -9.98 -18.90
N LEU A 296 10.07 -10.22 -20.18
CA LEU A 296 11.08 -10.43 -21.21
C LEU A 296 11.97 -9.20 -21.35
N CYS A 297 11.37 -8.03 -21.14
CA CYS A 297 12.02 -6.74 -21.27
C CYS A 297 13.03 -6.41 -20.17
N ILE A 298 12.81 -6.86 -18.93
CA ILE A 298 13.67 -6.54 -17.76
C ILE A 298 14.83 -7.55 -17.55
N ASP A 299 15.29 -8.18 -18.64
CA ASP A 299 16.50 -9.02 -18.71
C ASP A 299 16.67 -10.05 -17.57
N GLY A 300 15.61 -10.83 -17.32
CA GLY A 300 15.65 -11.93 -16.35
C GLY A 300 15.71 -11.50 -14.87
N LYS A 301 15.60 -10.21 -14.55
CA LYS A 301 15.34 -9.74 -13.19
C LYS A 301 14.00 -10.32 -12.70
N SER A 302 13.90 -10.64 -11.41
CA SER A 302 12.62 -11.09 -10.86
C SER A 302 11.58 -10.00 -11.09
N SER A 303 10.41 -10.36 -11.59
CA SER A 303 9.34 -9.41 -11.93
C SER A 303 8.36 -9.17 -10.78
N GLY A 304 8.75 -9.58 -9.58
CA GLY A 304 7.92 -9.53 -8.38
C GLY A 304 8.65 -10.09 -7.18
N ALA A 305 7.98 -10.09 -6.04
CA ALA A 305 8.49 -10.69 -4.82
C ALA A 305 7.43 -11.61 -4.19
N VAL A 306 7.82 -12.27 -3.11
CA VAL A 306 6.92 -13.05 -2.25
C VAL A 306 6.63 -12.23 -0.99
N ARG A 307 5.36 -12.06 -0.65
CA ARG A 307 4.93 -11.37 0.58
C ARG A 307 4.19 -12.34 1.50
N ILE A 308 4.79 -12.55 2.67
CA ILE A 308 4.19 -13.28 3.79
C ILE A 308 3.53 -12.25 4.71
N SER A 309 2.21 -12.28 4.88
CA SER A 309 1.49 -11.26 5.65
C SER A 309 0.93 -11.84 6.94
N VAL A 310 1.43 -11.37 8.08
CA VAL A 310 0.92 -11.73 9.41
C VAL A 310 -0.17 -10.74 9.80
N GLY A 311 -1.30 -11.24 10.31
CA GLY A 311 -2.42 -10.43 10.76
C GLY A 311 -3.04 -10.96 12.06
N MET A 312 -4.18 -10.38 12.45
CA MET A 312 -4.89 -10.71 13.70
C MET A 312 -5.19 -12.20 13.85
N VAL A 313 -5.60 -12.86 12.76
CA VAL A 313 -5.99 -14.28 12.75
C VAL A 313 -4.80 -15.25 12.65
N THR A 314 -3.59 -14.75 12.38
CA THR A 314 -2.40 -15.58 12.27
C THR A 314 -1.98 -16.09 13.65
N ASN A 315 -1.55 -17.35 13.71
CA ASN A 315 -1.00 -17.98 14.90
C ASN A 315 0.43 -18.47 14.70
N PHE A 316 1.04 -18.96 15.79
CA PHE A 316 2.43 -19.40 15.76
C PHE A 316 2.65 -20.62 14.86
N ASN A 317 1.68 -21.55 14.79
CA ASN A 317 1.77 -22.72 13.91
C ASN A 317 1.77 -22.30 12.44
N ASP A 318 1.00 -21.27 12.07
CA ASP A 318 1.03 -20.74 10.70
C ASP A 318 2.43 -20.20 10.35
N VAL A 319 3.06 -19.45 11.27
CA VAL A 319 4.42 -18.95 11.10
C VAL A 319 5.42 -20.12 11.01
N GLN A 320 5.28 -21.14 11.84
CA GLN A 320 6.14 -22.34 11.79
C GLN A 320 5.96 -23.16 10.52
N ALA A 321 4.75 -23.22 9.96
CA ALA A 321 4.49 -23.90 8.69
C ALA A 321 5.24 -23.20 7.56
N VAL A 322 5.19 -21.86 7.50
CA VAL A 322 5.94 -21.06 6.52
C VAL A 322 7.45 -21.24 6.69
N LEU A 323 7.95 -21.22 7.93
CA LEU A 323 9.37 -21.44 8.20
C LEU A 323 9.82 -22.87 7.82
N SER A 324 8.99 -23.88 8.07
CA SER A 324 9.29 -25.26 7.69
C SER A 324 9.30 -25.45 6.18
N PHE A 325 8.34 -24.83 5.48
CA PHE A 325 8.35 -24.74 4.03
C PHE A 325 9.64 -24.08 3.50
N ALA A 326 10.03 -22.93 4.06
CA ALA A 326 11.25 -22.24 3.66
C ALA A 326 12.51 -23.10 3.89
N ARG A 327 12.61 -23.80 5.03
CA ARG A 327 13.72 -24.74 5.29
C ARG A 327 13.79 -25.86 4.26
N GLY A 328 12.66 -26.32 3.73
CA GLY A 328 12.61 -27.32 2.66
C GLY A 328 13.22 -26.88 1.33
N LEU A 329 13.47 -25.57 1.15
CA LEU A 329 14.14 -25.01 -0.02
C LEU A 329 15.68 -24.94 0.13
N LEU A 330 16.22 -25.25 1.31
CA LEU A 330 17.66 -25.25 1.55
C LEU A 330 18.33 -26.48 0.92
N SER A 331 19.55 -26.29 0.43
CA SER A 331 20.38 -27.35 -0.16
C SER A 331 21.86 -27.22 0.21
#